data_AF-A0A3N8BR78-F1
#
_entry.id   AF-A0A3N8BR78-F1
#
_cell.length_a   1.000
_cell.length_b   1.000
_cell.length_c   1.000
_cell.angle_alpha   90.00
_cell.angle_beta   90.00
_cell.angle_gamma   90.00
#
_symmetry.space_group_name_H-M   'P 1'
#
loop_
_entity.id
_entity.type
_entity.pdbx_description
1 polymer ?
#
loop_
_entity_poly.entity_id
_entity_poly.type
_entity_poly.pdbx_seq_one_letter_code
_entity_poly.pdbx_strand_id
1 'polypeptide(L)'
;MLSFVKGLLDIWAPASIEVGPYKYFSMQQVFPNKPGAGWKLYLPLKITAKQLPEAHELVSVMDCRKQRGTIVVSVADEAFSAENPEHVEVANAIEVRLADQGLLPQYKDL
;
A
#
# COMPACT_ATOMS: atom_id res chain seq x y z
N MET A 1 -8.58 4.87 -11.28
CA MET A 1 -7.81 3.75 -10.68
C MET A 1 -8.21 3.44 -9.24
N LEU A 2 -8.41 4.42 -8.36
CA LEU A 2 -8.83 4.17 -6.96
C LEU A 2 -10.23 3.51 -6.86
N SER A 3 -11.12 3.83 -7.80
CA SER A 3 -12.41 3.18 -8.00
C SER A 3 -12.32 1.69 -8.35
N PHE A 4 -11.26 1.28 -9.06
CA PHE A 4 -11.06 -0.13 -9.43
C PHE A 4 -10.68 -0.98 -8.20
N VAL A 5 -9.74 -0.49 -7.38
CA VAL A 5 -9.35 -1.16 -6.13
C VAL A 5 -10.56 -1.29 -5.21
N LYS A 6 -11.36 -0.23 -5.06
CA LYS A 6 -12.60 -0.29 -4.27
C LYS A 6 -13.60 -1.32 -4.81
N GLY A 7 -13.82 -1.37 -6.12
CA GLY A 7 -14.70 -2.37 -6.73
C GLY A 7 -14.26 -3.82 -6.50
N LEU A 8 -12.95 -4.10 -6.50
CA LEU A 8 -12.43 -5.43 -6.16
C LEU A 8 -12.71 -5.80 -4.70
N LEU A 9 -12.60 -4.83 -3.79
CA LEU A 9 -12.87 -5.03 -2.35
C LEU A 9 -14.34 -5.29 -2.04
N ASP A 10 -15.26 -4.98 -2.96
CA ASP A 10 -16.68 -5.30 -2.82
C ASP A 10 -17.01 -6.75 -3.23
N ILE A 11 -16.14 -7.38 -4.04
CA ILE A 11 -16.33 -8.75 -4.54
C ILE A 11 -15.74 -9.78 -3.58
N TRP A 12 -14.56 -9.49 -3.00
CA TRP A 12 -13.87 -10.38 -2.08
C TRP A 12 -13.13 -9.62 -0.96
N ALA A 13 -12.66 -10.31 0.07
CA ALA A 13 -11.87 -9.74 1.15
C ALA A 13 -10.40 -10.18 1.02
N PRO A 14 -9.57 -9.45 0.25
CA PRO A 14 -8.19 -9.84 0.03
C PRO A 14 -7.33 -9.48 1.24
N ALA A 15 -6.29 -10.27 1.45
CA ALA A 15 -5.32 -10.04 2.51
C ALA A 15 -4.38 -8.84 2.19
N SER A 16 -4.17 -8.55 0.89
CA SER A 16 -3.53 -7.32 0.40
C SER A 16 -3.89 -7.05 -1.08
N ILE A 17 -3.71 -5.80 -1.55
CA ILE A 17 -3.70 -5.46 -2.99
C ILE A 17 -2.51 -4.55 -3.25
N GLU A 18 -1.66 -4.94 -4.19
CA GLU A 18 -0.47 -4.20 -4.60
C GLU A 18 -0.69 -3.60 -5.99
N VAL A 19 -0.46 -2.28 -6.14
CA VAL A 19 -0.63 -1.56 -7.41
C VAL A 19 0.64 -0.80 -7.72
N GLY A 20 1.22 -1.05 -8.88
CA GLY A 20 2.44 -0.37 -9.34
C GLY A 20 3.09 -1.07 -10.53
N PRO A 21 4.20 -0.51 -11.06
CA PRO A 21 4.97 -1.16 -12.12
C PRO A 21 5.63 -2.44 -11.63
N TYR A 22 5.64 -3.48 -12.46
CA TYR A 22 6.28 -4.77 -12.14
C TYR A 22 7.76 -4.62 -11.73
N LYS A 23 8.49 -3.68 -12.35
CA LYS A 23 9.89 -3.39 -12.01
C LYS A 23 10.08 -3.05 -10.53
N TYR A 24 9.14 -2.31 -9.94
CA TYR A 24 9.22 -1.94 -8.54
C TYR A 24 9.18 -3.18 -7.63
N PHE A 25 8.15 -4.02 -7.80
CA PHE A 25 7.95 -5.21 -6.98
C PHE A 25 9.04 -6.27 -7.16
N SER A 26 9.61 -6.38 -8.36
CA SER A 26 10.63 -7.38 -8.66
C SER A 26 12.05 -6.98 -8.28
N MET A 27 12.36 -5.68 -8.18
CA MET A 27 13.75 -5.22 -8.05
C MET A 27 14.00 -4.14 -7.00
N GLN A 28 12.98 -3.41 -6.55
CA GLN A 28 13.17 -2.16 -5.80
C GLN A 28 12.47 -2.10 -4.44
N GLN A 29 11.47 -2.95 -4.20
CA GLN A 29 10.85 -3.07 -2.87
C GLN A 29 11.87 -3.51 -1.81
N VAL A 30 11.66 -3.07 -0.57
CA VAL A 30 12.59 -3.29 0.55
C VAL A 30 12.56 -4.73 1.03
N PHE A 31 11.36 -5.33 1.06
CA PHE A 31 11.14 -6.65 1.63
C PHE A 31 10.58 -7.62 0.58
N PRO A 32 11.41 -8.47 -0.04
CA PRO A 32 10.95 -9.43 -1.06
C PRO A 32 9.90 -10.45 -0.58
N ASN A 33 9.77 -10.63 0.73
CA ASN A 33 8.86 -11.59 1.36
C ASN A 33 7.58 -10.94 1.96
N LYS A 34 7.34 -9.67 1.68
CA LYS A 34 6.18 -8.91 2.14
C LYS A 34 5.54 -8.13 0.98
N PRO A 35 4.27 -7.72 1.08
CA PRO A 35 3.64 -6.84 0.10
C PRO A 35 4.42 -5.53 -0.07
N GLY A 36 4.67 -5.14 -1.32
CA GLY A 36 5.32 -3.88 -1.65
C GLY A 36 4.33 -2.71 -1.61
N ALA A 37 4.80 -1.52 -1.20
CA ALA A 37 3.97 -0.32 -1.18
C ALA A 37 3.59 0.13 -2.59
N GLY A 38 4.57 0.12 -3.50
CA GLY A 38 4.41 0.50 -4.90
C GLY A 38 3.75 1.87 -5.05
N TRP A 39 2.84 1.99 -6.00
CA TRP A 39 1.98 3.16 -6.10
C TRP A 39 0.93 3.16 -5.00
N LYS A 40 0.22 2.04 -4.85
CA LYS A 40 -0.84 1.87 -3.86
C LYS A 40 -0.79 0.49 -3.25
N LEU A 41 -0.99 0.45 -1.94
CA LEU A 41 -1.07 -0.78 -1.17
C LEU A 41 -2.34 -0.77 -0.34
N TYR A 42 -3.20 -1.75 -0.53
CA TYR A 42 -4.31 -2.02 0.38
C TYR A 42 -3.88 -3.02 1.45
N LEU A 43 -4.20 -2.71 2.71
CA LEU A 43 -4.14 -3.65 3.83
C LEU A 43 -5.47 -3.64 4.58
N PRO A 44 -5.95 -4.79 5.11
CA PRO A 44 -7.15 -4.90 5.92
C PRO A 44 -6.92 -4.41 7.36
N LEU A 45 -6.22 -3.28 7.50
CA LEU A 45 -5.80 -2.66 8.74
C LEU A 45 -6.25 -1.19 8.76
N LYS A 46 -6.52 -0.66 9.96
CA LYS A 46 -6.77 0.77 10.13
C LYS A 46 -5.44 1.47 10.37
N ILE A 47 -4.99 2.22 9.37
CA ILE A 47 -3.72 2.96 9.41
C ILE A 47 -4.06 4.44 9.47
N THR A 48 -3.41 5.18 10.38
CA THR A 48 -3.61 6.61 10.57
C THR A 48 -2.41 7.41 10.07
N ALA A 49 -2.62 8.70 9.73
CA ALA A 49 -1.54 9.58 9.28
C ALA A 49 -0.44 9.78 10.34
N LYS A 50 -0.75 9.57 11.62
CA LYS A 50 0.25 9.57 12.70
C LYS A 50 1.17 8.35 12.65
N GLN A 51 0.65 7.21 12.23
CA GLN A 51 1.41 5.97 12.11
C GLN A 51 2.21 5.91 10.81
N LEU A 52 1.72 6.55 9.75
CA LEU A 52 2.35 6.53 8.44
C LEU A 52 2.37 7.94 7.83
N PRO A 53 3.20 8.86 8.37
CA PRO A 53 3.35 10.21 7.83
C PRO A 53 4.02 10.25 6.45
N GLU A 54 4.72 9.19 6.06
CA GLU A 54 5.39 9.05 4.76
C GLU A 54 4.41 8.84 3.60
N ALA A 55 3.19 8.38 3.89
CA ALA A 55 2.16 8.21 2.88
C ALA A 55 1.66 9.58 2.40
N HIS A 56 1.58 9.75 1.09
CA HIS A 56 0.97 10.94 0.50
C HIS A 56 -0.52 11.02 0.86
N GLU A 57 -1.24 9.89 0.76
CA GLU A 57 -2.65 9.80 1.11
C GLU A 57 -2.96 8.46 1.79
N LEU A 58 -3.88 8.49 2.75
CA LEU A 58 -4.46 7.31 3.38
C LEU A 58 -5.97 7.30 3.14
N VAL A 59 -6.43 6.37 2.31
CA VAL A 59 -7.86 6.25 1.99
C VAL A 59 -8.49 5.13 2.79
N SER A 60 -9.39 5.48 3.70
CA SER A 60 -10.19 4.50 4.44
C SER A 60 -11.11 3.72 3.49
N VAL A 61 -11.06 2.40 3.56
CA VAL A 61 -12.02 1.51 2.90
C VAL A 61 -13.11 1.18 3.90
N MET A 62 -14.32 1.64 3.61
CA MET A 62 -15.48 1.50 4.49
C MET A 62 -16.34 0.31 4.06
N ASP A 63 -16.80 -0.45 5.05
CA ASP A 63 -17.85 -1.44 4.94
C ASP A 63 -19.02 -1.02 5.82
N CYS A 64 -20.10 -0.57 5.21
CA CYS A 64 -21.23 0.04 5.89
C CYS A 64 -20.76 1.20 6.81
N ARG A 65 -20.60 0.93 8.13
CA ARG A 65 -20.14 1.90 9.14
C ARG A 65 -18.79 1.54 9.77
N LYS A 66 -18.13 0.48 9.32
CA LYS A 66 -16.83 0.03 9.86
C LYS A 66 -15.76 0.16 8.78
N GLN A 67 -14.63 0.76 9.13
CA GLN A 67 -13.45 0.71 8.26
C GLN A 67 -12.90 -0.72 8.23
N ARG A 68 -12.89 -1.34 7.04
CA ARG A 68 -12.34 -2.69 6.81
C ARG A 68 -10.86 -2.71 6.47
N GLY A 69 -10.33 -1.57 6.00
CA GLY A 69 -8.92 -1.47 5.65
C GLY A 69 -8.53 -0.05 5.26
N THR A 70 -7.31 0.08 4.77
CA THR A 70 -6.74 1.36 4.33
C THR A 70 -5.99 1.11 3.03
N ILE A 71 -6.23 1.98 2.04
CA ILE A 71 -5.36 2.09 0.86
C ILE A 71 -4.33 3.16 1.18
N VAL A 72 -3.07 2.74 1.21
CA VAL A 72 -1.90 3.60 1.32
C VAL A 72 -1.53 4.04 -0.09
N VAL A 73 -1.33 5.34 -0.30
CA VAL A 73 -0.93 5.93 -1.58
C VAL A 73 0.43 6.58 -1.42
N SER A 74 1.42 6.11 -2.18
CA SER A 74 2.79 6.66 -2.16
C SER A 74 2.89 7.97 -2.93
N VAL A 75 2.18 8.09 -4.05
CA VAL A 75 2.18 9.26 -4.95
C VAL A 75 0.75 9.54 -5.40
N ALA A 76 0.23 10.76 -5.24
CA ALA A 76 -1.14 11.09 -5.71
C ALA A 76 -1.18 12.09 -6.87
N ASP A 77 -0.20 13.00 -6.96
CA ASP A 77 -0.20 14.09 -7.94
C ASP A 77 0.13 13.62 -9.36
N GLU A 78 0.83 12.49 -9.50
CA GLU A 78 1.21 11.93 -10.79
C GLU A 78 1.25 10.39 -10.80
N ALA A 79 1.55 9.82 -11.97
CA ALA A 79 1.70 8.39 -12.13
C ALA A 79 3.00 7.91 -11.46
N PHE A 80 2.90 6.89 -10.62
CA PHE A 80 4.08 6.26 -10.04
C PHE A 80 4.99 5.69 -11.14
N SER A 81 6.29 5.92 -10.99
CA SER A 81 7.31 5.48 -11.93
C SER A 81 8.45 4.81 -11.18
N ALA A 82 8.76 3.57 -11.56
CA ALA A 82 9.91 2.82 -11.04
C ALA A 82 11.26 3.39 -11.51
N GLU A 83 11.24 4.32 -12.47
CA GLU A 83 12.44 5.05 -12.93
C GLU A 83 12.65 6.37 -12.16
N ASN A 84 11.63 6.85 -11.43
CA ASN A 84 11.77 8.05 -10.59
C ASN A 84 12.26 7.61 -9.20
N PRO A 85 13.50 7.96 -8.80
CA PRO A 85 14.04 7.55 -7.49
C PRO A 85 13.23 8.12 -6.32
N GLU A 86 12.63 9.30 -6.43
CA GLU A 86 11.83 9.89 -5.35
C GLU A 86 10.56 9.06 -5.10
N HIS A 87 9.93 8.55 -6.15
CA HIS A 87 8.76 7.67 -6.03
C HIS A 87 9.13 6.36 -5.33
N VAL A 88 10.25 5.76 -5.71
CA VAL A 88 10.76 4.54 -5.09
C VAL A 88 11.12 4.78 -3.63
N GLU A 89 11.75 5.91 -3.31
CA GLU A 89 12.14 6.26 -1.94
C GLU A 89 10.92 6.41 -1.02
N VAL A 90 9.87 7.11 -1.46
CA VAL A 90 8.63 7.26 -0.67
C VAL A 90 7.97 5.90 -0.43
N ALA A 91 7.84 5.07 -1.47
CA ALA A 91 7.25 3.74 -1.34
C ALA A 91 8.08 2.84 -0.39
N ASN A 92 9.40 2.90 -0.48
CA ASN A 92 10.29 2.14 0.41
C ASN A 92 10.22 2.65 1.86
N ALA A 93 10.11 3.96 2.07
CA ALA A 93 9.94 4.53 3.40
C ALA A 93 8.62 4.08 4.04
N ILE A 94 7.55 3.98 3.25
CA ILE A 94 6.26 3.41 3.69
C ILE A 94 6.42 1.94 4.12
N GLU A 95 7.12 1.12 3.33
CA GLU A 95 7.35 -0.29 3.66
C GLU A 95 8.11 -0.45 4.98
N VAL A 96 9.20 0.30 5.16
CA VAL A 96 10.00 0.30 6.39
C VAL A 96 9.15 0.73 7.57
N ARG A 97 8.40 1.84 7.45
CA ARG A 97 7.54 2.35 8.53
C ARG A 97 6.46 1.34 8.94
N LEU A 98 5.84 0.67 7.98
CA LEU A 98 4.84 -0.36 8.25
C LEU A 98 5.47 -1.61 8.89
N ALA A 99 6.65 -2.01 8.42
CA ALA A 99 7.38 -3.14 8.97
C ALA A 99 7.83 -2.90 10.42
N ASP A 100 8.36 -1.71 10.74
CA ASP A 100 8.82 -1.32 12.09
C ASP A 100 7.69 -1.38 13.13
N GLN A 101 6.46 -1.09 12.71
CA GLN A 101 5.26 -1.15 13.55
C GLN A 101 4.60 -2.53 13.56
N GLY A 102 5.13 -3.51 12.82
CA GLY A 102 4.53 -4.84 12.66
C GLY A 102 3.21 -4.82 11.87
N LEU A 103 2.95 -3.77 11.08
CA LEU A 103 1.75 -3.60 10.27
C LEU A 103 1.90 -4.19 8.85
N LEU A 104 3.11 -4.58 8.45
CA LEU A 104 3.37 -5.20 7.15
C LEU A 104 3.53 -6.73 7.29
N PRO A 105 2.52 -7.53 6.89
CA PRO A 105 2.54 -8.99 6.99
C PRO A 105 3.55 -9.63 6.03
N GLN A 106 3.96 -10.87 6.29
CA GLN A 106 4.71 -11.66 5.32
C GLN A 106 3.74 -12.42 4.41
N TYR A 107 4.13 -12.69 3.17
CA TYR A 107 3.27 -13.43 2.22
C TYR A 107 2.84 -14.81 2.73
N LYS A 108 3.65 -15.47 3.54
CA LYS A 108 3.33 -16.78 4.13
C LYS A 108 2.21 -16.74 5.19
N ASP A 109 1.90 -15.54 5.69
CA ASP A 109 0.92 -15.31 6.76
C ASP A 109 -0.40 -14.73 6.20
N LEU A 110 -0.52 -14.60 4.87
CA LEU A 110 -1.67 -14.02 4.15
C LEU A 110 -2.67 -15.07 3.64
#